data_AF-A0A832R0J2-F1
#
_entry.id   AF-A0A832R0J2-F1
#
_cell.length_a   1.000
_cell.length_b   1.000
_cell.length_c   1.000
_cell.angle_alpha   90.00
_cell.angle_beta   90.00
_cell.angle_gamma   90.00
#
_symmetry.space_group_name_H-M   'P 1'
#
loop_
_entity.id
_entity.type
_entity.pdbx_description
1 polymer ?
#
loop_
_entity_poly.entity_id
_entity_poly.type
_entity_poly.pdbx_seq_one_letter_code
_entity_poly.pdbx_strand_id
1 'polypeptide(L)'
;MNKKLVFVTFFAFSIVAASRVYADPHLPEKFDVSLTGLQFGWTIDQTVEFLKKRVEDRYGVLIRDTMDVRNRDQLRREAIAEAATIGTEIIKFDGSDTRWNVSEVKDEFRHGFGEEMLHVKEGATHLYFYYVDGALYKLQMTLPKDQQKEFLKAVVRAYGEPTITSEKGGFTADANETVRVWADTSISFSVTDHSERFQCFSFRWADARVDAIVKAKWPHEDADTINPLILESMEWASDPNSEEYGEDFDPVGDMLGVSPTPTPKPEKKPAKSGKAKPGKK
;
A
#
# COMPACT_ATOMS: atom_id res chain seq x y z
N MET A 1 48.62 -14.02 -36.05
CA MET A 1 47.72 -14.27 -34.90
C MET A 1 46.51 -13.36 -35.02
N ASN A 2 45.37 -13.91 -35.46
CA ASN A 2 44.17 -13.12 -35.75
C ASN A 2 43.33 -12.96 -34.47
N LYS A 3 43.26 -11.74 -33.94
CA LYS A 3 42.34 -11.38 -32.86
C LYS A 3 40.93 -11.25 -33.45
N LYS A 4 40.06 -12.24 -33.18
CA LYS A 4 38.63 -12.12 -33.45
C LYS A 4 38.01 -11.23 -32.38
N LEU A 5 37.59 -10.04 -32.80
CA LEU A 5 36.80 -9.11 -32.00
C LEU A 5 35.37 -9.65 -31.92
N VAL A 6 34.96 -10.14 -30.76
CA VAL A 6 33.58 -10.59 -30.51
C VAL A 6 32.78 -9.36 -30.10
N PHE A 7 31.94 -8.87 -31.00
CA PHE A 7 30.93 -7.85 -30.70
C PHE A 7 29.78 -8.52 -29.96
N VAL A 8 29.66 -8.26 -28.65
CA VAL A 8 28.49 -8.63 -27.85
C VAL A 8 27.46 -7.51 -28.05
N THR A 9 26.49 -7.76 -28.93
CA THR A 9 25.37 -6.84 -29.16
C THR A 9 24.37 -7.00 -28.01
N PHE A 10 24.40 -6.08 -27.04
CA PHE A 10 23.35 -5.94 -26.04
C PHE A 10 22.06 -5.44 -26.73
N PHE A 11 21.11 -6.34 -26.95
CA PHE A 11 19.74 -5.95 -27.32
C PHE A 11 19.05 -5.40 -26.07
N ALA A 12 19.06 -4.07 -25.91
CA ALA A 12 18.19 -3.40 -24.96
C ALA A 12 16.74 -3.53 -25.46
N PHE A 13 16.01 -4.51 -24.93
CA PHE A 13 14.56 -4.63 -25.15
C PHE A 13 13.88 -3.58 -24.26
N SER A 14 13.78 -2.33 -24.74
CA SER A 14 12.95 -1.33 -24.09
C SER A 14 11.49 -1.74 -24.25
N ILE A 15 10.90 -2.31 -23.19
CA ILE A 15 9.46 -2.54 -23.10
C ILE A 15 8.82 -1.16 -22.94
N VAL A 16 8.42 -0.54 -24.04
CA VAL A 16 7.56 0.65 -24.00
C VAL A 16 6.19 0.19 -23.51
N ALA A 17 5.94 0.32 -22.22
CA ALA A 17 4.63 0.06 -21.62
C ALA A 17 3.66 1.17 -22.08
N ALA A 18 2.93 0.91 -23.17
CA ALA A 18 1.84 1.79 -23.56
C ALA A 18 0.79 1.81 -22.45
N SER A 19 0.41 3.02 -22.00
CA SER A 19 -0.65 3.23 -21.00
C SER A 19 -1.95 2.60 -21.51
N ARG A 20 -2.42 1.57 -20.81
CA ARG A 20 -3.65 0.86 -21.17
C ARG A 20 -4.80 1.40 -20.34
N VAL A 21 -5.83 1.90 -21.03
CA VAL A 21 -7.11 2.19 -20.38
C VAL A 21 -7.82 0.86 -20.17
N TYR A 22 -7.78 0.37 -18.95
CA TYR A 22 -8.43 -0.87 -18.55
C TYR A 22 -9.91 -0.59 -18.29
N ALA A 23 -10.82 -1.29 -19.00
CA ALA A 23 -12.21 -1.43 -18.58
C ALA A 23 -12.35 -2.70 -17.73
N ASP A 24 -11.51 -2.81 -16.69
CA ASP A 24 -11.33 -4.03 -15.92
C ASP A 24 -12.20 -3.98 -14.66
N PRO A 25 -12.99 -5.03 -14.35
CA PRO A 25 -13.80 -5.07 -13.14
C PRO A 25 -12.97 -4.93 -11.87
N HIS A 26 -11.69 -5.29 -11.90
CA HIS A 26 -10.80 -5.30 -10.74
C HIS A 26 -10.00 -4.02 -10.53
N LEU A 27 -10.44 -2.88 -11.07
CA LEU A 27 -9.74 -1.62 -10.84
C LEU A 27 -9.81 -1.18 -9.37
N PRO A 28 -8.73 -0.55 -8.84
CA PRO A 28 -8.69 -0.04 -7.46
C PRO A 28 -9.82 0.95 -7.13
N GLU A 29 -10.30 1.68 -8.13
CA GLU A 29 -11.37 2.68 -7.98
C GLU A 29 -12.72 2.13 -7.50
N LYS A 30 -12.93 0.81 -7.63
CA LYS A 30 -14.15 0.15 -7.11
C LYS A 30 -14.21 0.17 -5.59
N PHE A 31 -13.08 0.30 -4.91
CA PHE A 31 -13.00 0.35 -3.46
C PHE A 31 -12.69 1.73 -2.94
N ASP A 32 -11.77 2.42 -3.61
CA ASP A 32 -11.39 3.77 -3.26
C ASP A 32 -11.64 4.68 -4.45
N VAL A 33 -12.74 5.43 -4.41
CA VAL A 33 -13.13 6.37 -5.47
C VAL A 33 -12.06 7.43 -5.72
N SER A 34 -11.23 7.76 -4.74
CA SER A 34 -10.11 8.68 -4.95
C SER A 34 -8.92 8.04 -5.68
N LEU A 35 -8.97 6.75 -6.04
CA LEU A 35 -8.07 6.10 -6.99
C LEU A 35 -8.63 6.11 -8.42
N THR A 36 -9.79 6.73 -8.67
CA THR A 36 -10.35 6.89 -10.02
C THR A 36 -9.35 7.60 -10.93
N GLY A 37 -9.07 6.96 -12.07
CA GLY A 37 -8.13 7.47 -13.06
C GLY A 37 -6.68 7.05 -12.85
N LEU A 38 -6.33 6.34 -11.78
CA LEU A 38 -5.01 5.70 -11.65
C LEU A 38 -4.80 4.69 -12.79
N GLN A 39 -3.63 4.69 -13.43
CA GLN A 39 -3.31 3.76 -14.50
C GLN A 39 -1.98 3.03 -14.27
N PHE A 40 -2.00 1.72 -14.49
CA PHE A 40 -0.78 0.95 -14.65
C PHE A 40 -0.04 1.39 -15.92
N GLY A 41 1.29 1.43 -15.85
CA GLY A 41 2.18 1.98 -16.86
C GLY A 41 2.65 3.42 -16.59
N TRP A 42 2.09 4.10 -15.58
CA TRP A 42 2.55 5.44 -15.20
C TRP A 42 3.96 5.45 -14.63
N THR A 43 4.68 6.53 -14.89
CA THR A 43 5.94 6.85 -14.22
C THR A 43 5.71 7.27 -12.77
N ILE A 44 6.76 7.24 -11.95
CA ILE A 44 6.73 7.74 -10.57
C ILE A 44 6.22 9.18 -10.53
N ASP A 45 6.72 10.06 -11.40
CA ASP A 45 6.32 11.47 -11.45
C ASP A 45 4.82 11.65 -11.72
N GLN A 46 4.26 10.86 -12.65
CA GLN A 46 2.83 10.86 -12.94
C GLN A 46 2.01 10.36 -11.75
N THR A 47 2.48 9.32 -11.06
CA THR A 47 1.82 8.84 -9.82
C THR A 47 1.89 9.90 -8.71
N VAL A 48 3.04 10.56 -8.53
CA VAL A 48 3.21 11.63 -7.53
C VAL A 48 2.26 12.80 -7.83
N GLU A 49 2.18 13.25 -9.07
CA GLU A 49 1.25 14.32 -9.48
C GLU A 49 -0.20 13.93 -9.21
N PHE A 50 -0.59 12.70 -9.57
CA PHE A 50 -1.92 12.17 -9.29
C PHE A 50 -2.23 12.15 -7.79
N LEU A 51 -1.30 11.68 -6.95
CA LEU A 51 -1.50 11.61 -5.51
C LEU A 51 -1.56 12.99 -4.85
N LYS A 52 -0.78 13.97 -5.33
CA LYS A 52 -0.89 15.37 -4.88
C LYS A 52 -2.26 15.95 -5.19
N LYS A 53 -2.78 15.71 -6.41
CA LYS A 53 -4.13 16.11 -6.78
C LYS A 53 -5.19 15.46 -5.88
N ARG A 54 -5.02 14.18 -5.55
CA ARG A 54 -5.90 13.47 -4.60
C ARG A 54 -5.93 14.13 -3.22
N VAL A 55 -4.78 14.57 -2.69
CA VAL A 55 -4.70 15.35 -1.44
C VAL A 55 -5.47 16.66 -1.58
N GLU A 56 -5.22 17.42 -2.66
CA GLU A 56 -5.92 18.69 -2.92
C GLU A 56 -7.45 18.52 -2.96
N ASP A 57 -7.94 17.49 -3.64
CA ASP A 57 -9.37 17.20 -3.77
C ASP A 57 -9.97 16.83 -2.40
N ARG A 58 -9.29 15.99 -1.61
CA ARG A 58 -9.71 15.60 -0.25
C ARG A 58 -9.80 16.80 0.68
N TYR A 59 -8.73 17.60 0.78
CA TYR A 59 -8.73 18.80 1.63
C TYR A 59 -9.64 19.89 1.10
N GLY A 60 -9.82 20.00 -0.21
CA GLY A 60 -10.74 20.96 -0.84
C GLY A 60 -12.18 20.80 -0.34
N VAL A 61 -12.65 19.56 -0.20
CA VAL A 61 -13.96 19.24 0.40
C VAL A 61 -14.00 19.66 1.88
N LEU A 62 -12.98 19.30 2.67
CA LEU A 62 -12.92 19.65 4.10
C LEU A 62 -12.90 21.17 4.33
N ILE A 63 -12.11 21.91 3.54
CA ILE A 63 -11.99 23.38 3.61
C ILE A 63 -13.29 24.07 3.21
N ARG A 64 -14.02 23.52 2.25
CA ARG A 64 -15.32 24.04 1.81
C ARG A 64 -16.38 23.85 2.90
N ASP A 65 -16.38 22.67 3.52
CA ASP A 65 -17.41 22.29 4.48
C ASP A 65 -17.14 22.88 5.89
N THR A 66 -15.92 23.36 6.15
CA THR A 66 -15.53 24.04 7.39
C THR A 66 -15.90 25.53 7.36
N MET A 67 -16.69 25.99 8.33
CA MET A 67 -17.12 27.39 8.41
C MET A 67 -16.08 28.30 9.10
N ASP A 68 -15.36 27.79 10.09
CA ASP A 68 -14.38 28.57 10.84
C ASP A 68 -13.14 28.90 9.99
N VAL A 69 -12.77 30.18 9.96
CA VAL A 69 -11.67 30.69 9.12
C VAL A 69 -10.32 30.14 9.59
N ARG A 70 -10.11 30.00 10.90
CA ARG A 70 -8.87 29.49 11.46
C ARG A 70 -8.68 28.02 11.13
N ASN A 71 -9.73 27.21 11.28
CA ASN A 71 -9.71 25.80 10.91
C ASN A 71 -9.47 25.62 9.39
N ARG A 72 -10.04 26.47 8.53
CA ARG A 72 -9.75 26.44 7.08
C ARG A 72 -8.28 26.74 6.75
N ASP A 73 -7.66 27.69 7.45
CA ASP A 73 -6.24 27.98 7.28
C ASP A 73 -5.35 26.81 7.73
N GLN A 74 -5.70 26.21 8.88
CA GLN A 74 -5.03 25.01 9.36
C GLN A 74 -5.10 23.87 8.33
N LEU A 75 -6.30 23.57 7.80
CA LEU A 75 -6.49 22.54 6.78
C LEU A 75 -5.67 22.81 5.50
N ARG A 76 -5.49 24.07 5.10
CA ARG A 76 -4.61 24.40 3.96
C ARG A 76 -3.16 24.08 4.24
N ARG A 77 -2.68 24.40 5.46
CA ARG A 77 -1.30 24.10 5.86
C ARG A 77 -1.07 22.60 5.95
N GLU A 78 -2.03 21.85 6.48
CA GLU A 78 -2.01 20.39 6.51
C GLU A 78 -1.99 19.80 5.09
N ALA A 79 -2.84 20.29 4.18
CA ALA A 79 -2.84 19.86 2.78
C ALA A 79 -1.48 20.08 2.08
N ILE A 80 -0.88 21.26 2.28
CA ILE A 80 0.44 21.59 1.71
C ILE A 80 1.52 20.69 2.31
N ALA A 81 1.51 20.47 3.63
CA ALA A 81 2.47 19.62 4.30
C ALA A 81 2.38 18.17 3.81
N GLU A 82 1.17 17.63 3.72
CA GLU A 82 0.92 16.26 3.24
C GLU A 82 1.28 16.12 1.75
N ALA A 83 0.90 17.07 0.89
CA ALA A 83 1.31 17.04 -0.51
C ALA A 83 2.84 17.11 -0.68
N ALA A 84 3.55 17.76 0.25
CA ALA A 84 5.02 17.85 0.22
C ALA A 84 5.72 16.54 0.60
N THR A 85 5.09 15.64 1.35
CA THR A 85 5.68 14.33 1.67
C THR A 85 5.53 13.33 0.53
N ILE A 86 4.54 13.51 -0.35
CA ILE A 86 4.34 12.63 -1.52
C ILE A 86 5.54 12.72 -2.46
N GLY A 87 6.14 11.56 -2.74
CA GLY A 87 7.31 11.42 -3.61
C GLY A 87 8.64 11.51 -2.88
N THR A 88 8.65 11.72 -1.56
CA THR A 88 9.89 11.73 -0.76
C THR A 88 10.41 10.32 -0.44
N GLU A 89 9.51 9.34 -0.33
CA GLU A 89 9.83 7.96 0.02
C GLU A 89 9.83 7.07 -1.22
N ILE A 90 10.88 7.20 -2.05
CA ILE A 90 11.15 6.32 -3.18
C ILE A 90 12.28 5.37 -2.79
N ILE A 91 11.99 4.08 -2.82
CA ILE A 91 12.89 2.99 -2.47
C ILE A 91 13.32 2.28 -3.75
N LYS A 92 14.61 2.00 -3.90
CA LYS A 92 15.14 1.14 -4.96
C LYS A 92 15.58 -0.18 -4.35
N PHE A 93 15.18 -1.30 -4.94
CA PHE A 93 15.57 -2.62 -4.47
C PHE A 93 16.80 -3.11 -5.25
N ASP A 94 17.95 -2.50 -4.96
CA ASP A 94 19.22 -2.73 -5.68
C ASP A 94 20.17 -3.71 -4.97
N GLY A 95 19.72 -4.37 -3.89
CA GLY A 95 20.54 -5.25 -3.06
C GLY A 95 20.98 -4.65 -1.74
N SER A 96 20.71 -3.35 -1.52
CA SER A 96 20.83 -2.78 -0.18
C SER A 96 19.81 -3.39 0.77
N ASP A 97 20.25 -3.78 1.97
CA ASP A 97 19.32 -4.18 3.02
C ASP A 97 18.44 -2.99 3.39
N THR A 98 17.14 -3.14 3.17
CA THR A 98 16.15 -2.14 3.52
C THR A 98 15.25 -2.66 4.63
N ARG A 99 14.70 -1.75 5.44
CA ARG A 99 13.74 -2.09 6.50
C ARG A 99 12.49 -2.82 5.96
N TRP A 100 12.25 -2.72 4.65
CA TRP A 100 11.15 -3.41 3.95
C TRP A 100 11.35 -4.92 3.86
N ASN A 101 12.58 -5.42 4.01
CA ASN A 101 12.90 -6.86 3.99
C ASN A 101 12.21 -7.65 5.12
N VAL A 102 11.75 -6.95 6.17
CA VAL A 102 11.09 -7.54 7.34
C VAL A 102 9.65 -7.05 7.54
N SER A 103 9.09 -6.37 6.55
CA SER A 103 7.73 -5.80 6.58
C SER A 103 6.67 -6.76 6.02
N GLU A 104 5.40 -6.36 6.08
CA GLU A 104 4.28 -7.07 5.45
C GLU A 104 4.39 -7.12 3.91
N VAL A 105 5.23 -6.27 3.33
CA VAL A 105 5.47 -6.21 1.89
C VAL A 105 6.74 -6.94 1.42
N LYS A 106 7.44 -7.64 2.31
CA LYS A 106 8.70 -8.34 1.98
C LYS A 106 8.58 -9.31 0.79
N ASP A 107 7.42 -9.94 0.61
CA ASP A 107 7.18 -10.93 -0.44
C ASP A 107 6.82 -10.29 -1.79
N GLU A 108 6.73 -8.95 -1.82
CA GLU A 108 6.23 -8.19 -2.96
C GLU A 108 7.33 -7.52 -3.77
N PHE A 109 8.60 -7.72 -3.45
CA PHE A 109 9.70 -7.25 -4.28
C PHE A 109 10.87 -8.22 -4.20
N ARG A 110 11.81 -8.11 -5.14
CA ARG A 110 13.13 -8.73 -5.00
C ARG A 110 14.24 -7.74 -5.34
N HIS A 111 15.33 -7.88 -4.59
CA HIS A 111 16.53 -7.08 -4.78
C HIS A 111 17.29 -7.46 -6.05
N GLY A 112 17.84 -6.46 -6.73
CA GLY A 112 18.66 -6.64 -7.93
C GLY A 112 17.88 -6.80 -9.23
N PHE A 113 16.54 -6.66 -9.20
CA PHE A 113 15.68 -6.86 -10.38
C PHE A 113 15.15 -5.57 -11.01
N GLY A 114 15.72 -4.42 -10.64
CA GLY A 114 15.31 -3.11 -11.17
C GLY A 114 13.93 -2.68 -10.70
N GLU A 115 13.47 -3.22 -9.58
CA GLU A 115 12.21 -2.83 -8.95
C GLU A 115 12.43 -1.59 -8.07
N GLU A 116 11.45 -0.69 -8.09
CA GLU A 116 11.38 0.50 -7.25
C GLU A 116 10.00 0.58 -6.60
N MET A 117 9.90 1.23 -5.45
CA MET A 117 8.65 1.41 -4.73
C MET A 117 8.50 2.86 -4.28
N LEU A 118 7.34 3.46 -4.54
CA LEU A 118 6.89 4.69 -3.90
C LEU A 118 5.98 4.32 -2.74
N HIS A 119 6.35 4.72 -1.53
CA HIS A 119 5.51 4.57 -0.34
C HIS A 119 4.79 5.88 -0.02
N VAL A 120 3.50 5.78 0.30
CA VAL A 120 2.69 6.90 0.76
C VAL A 120 1.83 6.45 1.95
N LYS A 121 1.93 7.20 3.05
CA LYS A 121 1.13 7.00 4.25
C LYS A 121 -0.05 7.97 4.28
N GLU A 122 -1.26 7.44 4.31
CA GLU A 122 -2.52 8.18 4.47
C GLU A 122 -3.17 7.81 5.81
N GLY A 123 -2.77 8.48 6.89
CA GLY A 123 -3.21 8.13 8.24
C GLY A 123 -2.66 6.77 8.67
N ALA A 124 -3.55 5.81 8.93
CA ALA A 124 -3.21 4.41 9.24
C ALA A 124 -3.16 3.50 7.99
N THR A 125 -3.45 4.06 6.82
CA THR A 125 -3.39 3.34 5.55
C THR A 125 -2.03 3.54 4.91
N HIS A 126 -1.42 2.45 4.46
CA HIS A 126 -0.17 2.50 3.69
C HIS A 126 -0.46 2.14 2.24
N LEU A 127 0.09 2.91 1.31
CA LEU A 127 0.00 2.69 -0.13
C LEU A 127 1.41 2.46 -0.67
N TYR A 128 1.58 1.36 -1.39
CA TYR A 128 2.85 0.93 -1.99
C TYR A 128 2.66 0.81 -3.49
N PHE A 129 3.30 1.69 -4.25
CA PHE A 129 3.28 1.70 -5.70
C PHE A 129 4.59 1.12 -6.21
N TYR A 130 4.54 0.00 -6.94
CA TYR A 130 5.72 -0.69 -7.42
C TYR A 130 5.94 -0.46 -8.90
N TYR A 131 7.19 -0.19 -9.24
CA TYR A 131 7.63 0.13 -10.58
C TYR A 131 8.66 -0.90 -11.03
N VAL A 132 8.59 -1.25 -12.31
CA VAL A 132 9.63 -1.98 -13.01
C VAL A 132 9.91 -1.25 -14.31
N ASP A 133 11.19 -1.06 -14.64
CA ASP A 133 11.60 -0.29 -15.82
C ASP A 133 10.97 1.13 -15.87
N GLY A 134 10.74 1.73 -14.70
CA GLY A 134 10.15 3.07 -14.53
C GLY A 134 8.63 3.14 -14.73
N ALA A 135 7.93 2.01 -14.82
CA ALA A 135 6.49 1.96 -15.04
C ALA A 135 5.76 1.22 -13.90
N LEU A 136 4.68 1.84 -13.40
CA LEU A 136 3.82 1.32 -12.34
C LEU A 136 3.17 0.02 -12.82
N TYR A 137 3.44 -1.09 -12.15
CA TYR A 137 2.84 -2.38 -12.52
C TYR A 137 2.01 -2.99 -11.39
N LYS A 138 2.18 -2.50 -10.16
CA LYS A 138 1.51 -3.02 -8.99
C LYS A 138 1.24 -1.94 -7.95
N LEU A 139 0.08 -2.01 -7.33
CA LEU A 139 -0.34 -1.21 -6.18
C LEU A 139 -0.69 -2.19 -5.06
N GLN A 140 -0.16 -1.94 -3.87
CA GLN A 140 -0.59 -2.60 -2.64
C GLN A 140 -1.06 -1.58 -1.63
N MET A 141 -2.13 -1.90 -0.90
CA MET A 141 -2.67 -1.10 0.18
C MET A 141 -2.73 -1.95 1.43
N THR A 142 -2.25 -1.42 2.55
CA THR A 142 -2.36 -2.08 3.87
C THR A 142 -3.33 -1.31 4.75
N LEU A 143 -4.24 -2.02 5.41
CA LEU A 143 -5.21 -1.48 6.37
C LEU A 143 -5.10 -2.18 7.73
N PRO A 144 -5.50 -1.52 8.83
CA PRO A 144 -5.57 -2.13 10.17
C PRO A 144 -6.56 -3.29 10.23
N LYS A 145 -6.22 -4.35 10.99
CA LYS A 145 -7.02 -5.59 11.14
C LYS A 145 -8.50 -5.35 11.42
N ASP A 146 -8.86 -4.35 12.21
CA ASP A 146 -10.24 -4.09 12.62
C ASP A 146 -11.18 -3.84 11.43
N GLN A 147 -10.64 -3.40 10.28
CA GLN A 147 -11.41 -3.13 9.08
C GLN A 147 -11.61 -4.37 8.18
N GLN A 148 -10.91 -5.47 8.46
CA GLN A 148 -10.82 -6.64 7.57
C GLN A 148 -12.17 -7.24 7.22
N LYS A 149 -13.02 -7.49 8.22
CA LYS A 149 -14.29 -8.21 8.02
C LYS A 149 -15.29 -7.41 7.19
N GLU A 150 -15.40 -6.11 7.44
CA GLU A 150 -16.28 -5.22 6.68
C GLU A 150 -15.77 -5.08 5.25
N PHE A 151 -14.45 -4.97 5.11
CA PHE A 151 -13.82 -4.82 3.81
C PHE A 151 -13.94 -6.08 2.95
N LEU A 152 -13.67 -7.27 3.49
CA LEU A 152 -13.83 -8.53 2.77
C LEU A 152 -15.26 -8.74 2.27
N LYS A 153 -16.27 -8.31 3.05
CA LYS A 153 -17.67 -8.32 2.58
C LYS A 153 -17.90 -7.37 1.41
N ALA A 154 -17.26 -6.20 1.41
CA ALA A 154 -17.34 -5.26 0.29
C ALA A 154 -16.65 -5.84 -0.95
N VAL A 155 -15.50 -6.50 -0.80
CA VAL A 155 -14.78 -7.21 -1.87
C VAL A 155 -15.63 -8.29 -2.49
N VAL A 156 -16.17 -9.22 -1.69
CA VAL A 156 -17.02 -10.31 -2.20
C VAL A 156 -18.27 -9.77 -2.88
N ARG A 157 -18.83 -8.66 -2.39
CA ARG A 157 -19.95 -7.98 -3.06
C ARG A 157 -19.55 -7.37 -4.40
N ALA A 158 -18.35 -6.81 -4.50
CA ALA A 158 -17.88 -6.11 -5.70
C ALA A 158 -17.41 -7.08 -6.78
N TYR A 159 -16.69 -8.14 -6.40
CA TYR A 159 -15.97 -9.04 -7.32
C TYR A 159 -16.47 -10.49 -7.27
N GLY A 160 -17.36 -10.84 -6.36
CA GLY A 160 -17.77 -12.23 -6.14
C GLY A 160 -16.76 -13.02 -5.31
N GLU A 161 -16.92 -14.35 -5.31
CA GLU A 161 -16.04 -15.26 -4.58
C GLU A 161 -14.63 -15.30 -5.21
N PRO A 162 -13.56 -15.47 -4.42
CA PRO A 162 -12.21 -15.55 -4.93
C PRO A 162 -12.02 -16.78 -5.83
N THR A 163 -11.25 -16.62 -6.91
CA THR A 163 -10.85 -17.71 -7.82
C THR A 163 -9.95 -18.72 -7.12
N ILE A 164 -9.05 -18.24 -6.26
CA ILE A 164 -8.09 -19.07 -5.53
C ILE A 164 -8.14 -18.64 -4.06
N THR A 165 -8.24 -19.62 -3.18
CA THR A 165 -7.97 -19.45 -1.75
C THR A 165 -6.84 -20.40 -1.39
N SER A 166 -5.74 -19.86 -0.89
CA SER A 166 -4.60 -20.65 -0.43
C SER A 166 -4.18 -20.21 0.96
N GLU A 167 -3.79 -21.16 1.79
CA GLU A 167 -3.06 -20.88 3.01
C GLU A 167 -1.57 -20.90 2.68
N LYS A 168 -0.89 -19.76 2.84
CA LYS A 168 0.56 -19.72 2.84
C LYS A 168 1.01 -20.12 4.24
N GLY A 169 1.79 -21.19 4.32
CA GLY A 169 2.46 -21.60 5.55
C GLY A 169 3.30 -20.44 6.06
N GLY A 170 3.10 -20.08 7.32
CA GLY A 170 3.83 -19.00 7.93
C GLY A 170 5.12 -19.45 8.59
N PHE A 171 5.71 -18.50 9.29
CA PHE A 171 6.99 -18.67 9.97
C PHE A 171 6.93 -19.68 11.12
N THR A 172 5.76 -19.84 11.74
CA THR A 172 5.49 -20.87 12.74
C THR A 172 4.53 -21.89 12.14
N ALA A 173 4.55 -23.12 12.67
CA ALA A 173 3.68 -24.21 12.22
C ALA A 173 2.18 -23.88 12.31
N ASP A 174 1.81 -22.86 13.10
CA ASP A 174 0.43 -22.46 13.37
C ASP A 174 0.04 -21.13 12.71
N ALA A 175 0.99 -20.35 12.18
CA ALA A 175 0.68 -19.07 11.57
C ALA A 175 0.36 -19.27 10.08
N ASN A 176 -0.91 -19.18 9.68
CA ASN A 176 -1.28 -19.33 8.27
C ASN A 176 -1.76 -17.98 7.70
N GLU A 177 -1.11 -17.51 6.65
CA GLU A 177 -1.59 -16.35 5.91
C GLU A 177 -2.63 -16.81 4.89
N THR A 178 -3.87 -16.35 5.03
CA THR A 178 -4.89 -16.65 4.03
C THR A 178 -4.77 -15.67 2.86
N VAL A 179 -4.48 -16.19 1.68
CA VAL A 179 -4.43 -15.43 0.43
C VAL A 179 -5.67 -15.76 -0.40
N ARG A 180 -6.40 -14.72 -0.80
CA ARG A 180 -7.55 -14.82 -1.70
C ARG A 180 -7.24 -14.05 -2.99
N VAL A 181 -7.42 -14.68 -4.14
CA VAL A 181 -7.03 -14.11 -5.45
C VAL A 181 -8.19 -14.13 -6.43
N TRP A 182 -8.38 -13.01 -7.12
CA TRP A 182 -9.24 -12.80 -8.28
C TRP A 182 -8.32 -12.48 -9.48
N ALA A 183 -8.19 -13.41 -10.43
CA ALA A 183 -7.20 -13.32 -11.51
C ALA A 183 -7.76 -13.69 -12.90
N ASP A 184 -9.04 -13.43 -13.13
CA ASP A 184 -9.72 -13.72 -14.40
C ASP A 184 -9.60 -12.59 -15.44
N THR A 185 -8.93 -11.49 -15.11
CA THR A 185 -8.81 -10.30 -15.97
C THR A 185 -7.36 -9.86 -16.20
N SER A 186 -7.17 -8.70 -16.86
CA SER A 186 -5.85 -8.12 -17.08
C SER A 186 -5.19 -7.60 -15.80
N ILE A 187 -6.00 -7.36 -14.76
CA ILE A 187 -5.54 -6.93 -13.44
C ILE A 187 -5.80 -8.08 -12.46
N SER A 188 -4.73 -8.60 -11.87
CA SER A 188 -4.86 -9.52 -10.74
C SER A 188 -5.15 -8.72 -9.48
N PHE A 189 -6.15 -9.14 -8.72
CA PHE A 189 -6.46 -8.63 -7.40
C PHE A 189 -6.27 -9.71 -6.34
N SER A 190 -5.62 -9.39 -5.23
CA SER A 190 -5.53 -10.32 -4.10
C SER A 190 -5.67 -9.63 -2.75
N VAL A 191 -6.14 -10.40 -1.78
CA VAL A 191 -6.19 -10.00 -0.36
C VAL A 191 -5.38 -10.99 0.45
N THR A 192 -4.45 -10.47 1.25
CA THR A 192 -3.62 -11.27 2.15
C THR A 192 -3.87 -10.85 3.60
N ASP A 193 -4.15 -11.83 4.45
CA ASP A 193 -4.27 -11.62 5.89
C ASP A 193 -2.89 -11.66 6.56
N HIS A 194 -2.44 -10.52 7.07
CA HIS A 194 -1.18 -10.37 7.80
C HIS A 194 -1.42 -10.18 9.30
N SER A 195 -2.63 -10.44 9.78
CA SER A 195 -3.11 -9.96 11.07
C SER A 195 -2.50 -10.65 12.27
N GLU A 196 -1.86 -11.81 12.08
CA GLU A 196 -1.13 -12.50 13.13
C GLU A 196 0.23 -11.88 13.41
N ARG A 197 0.90 -11.32 12.38
CA ARG A 197 2.26 -10.77 12.51
C ARG A 197 2.30 -9.26 12.57
N PHE A 198 1.49 -8.61 11.75
CA PHE A 198 1.58 -7.17 11.50
C PHE A 198 0.31 -6.42 11.91
N GLN A 199 -0.68 -7.10 12.51
CA GLN A 199 -1.99 -6.55 12.88
C GLN A 199 -2.69 -5.79 11.74
N CYS A 200 -2.43 -6.22 10.50
CA CYS A 200 -2.92 -5.58 9.30
C CYS A 200 -3.36 -6.62 8.26
N PHE A 201 -3.93 -6.15 7.16
CA PHE A 201 -4.22 -6.96 6.00
C PHE A 201 -3.97 -6.13 4.75
N SER A 202 -3.57 -6.79 3.67
CA SER A 202 -3.16 -6.12 2.46
C SER A 202 -4.05 -6.46 1.27
N PHE A 203 -4.21 -5.48 0.40
CA PHE A 203 -4.85 -5.58 -0.91
C PHE A 203 -3.81 -5.33 -1.96
N ARG A 204 -3.88 -6.04 -3.06
CA ARG A 204 -2.89 -5.95 -4.10
C ARG A 204 -3.58 -5.98 -5.44
N TRP A 205 -3.33 -4.97 -6.25
CA TRP A 205 -3.68 -4.90 -7.66
C TRP A 205 -2.40 -4.92 -8.48
N ALA A 206 -2.35 -5.74 -9.52
CA ALA A 206 -1.20 -5.74 -10.43
C ALA A 206 -1.63 -6.00 -11.87
N ASP A 207 -0.92 -5.41 -12.83
CA ASP A 207 -1.00 -5.85 -14.22
C ASP A 207 -0.54 -7.30 -14.29
N ALA A 208 -1.48 -8.23 -14.52
CA ALA A 208 -1.24 -9.66 -14.37
C ALA A 208 -0.12 -10.16 -15.29
N ARG A 209 0.02 -9.55 -16.48
CA ARG A 209 1.05 -9.93 -17.45
C ARG A 209 2.43 -9.46 -16.97
N VAL A 210 2.54 -8.20 -16.56
CA VAL A 210 3.81 -7.64 -16.10
C VAL A 210 4.24 -8.32 -14.80
N ASP A 211 3.31 -8.52 -13.86
CA ASP A 211 3.58 -9.20 -12.60
C ASP A 211 4.10 -10.63 -12.81
N ALA A 212 3.50 -11.39 -13.73
CA ALA A 212 3.98 -12.72 -14.08
C ALA A 212 5.39 -12.69 -14.69
N ILE A 213 5.70 -11.72 -15.55
CA ILE A 213 7.04 -11.55 -16.15
C ILE A 213 8.07 -11.18 -15.07
N VAL A 214 7.73 -10.29 -14.14
CA VAL A 214 8.60 -9.89 -13.03
C VAL A 214 8.88 -11.09 -12.13
N LYS A 215 7.83 -11.79 -11.67
CA LYS A 215 7.96 -12.97 -10.81
C LYS A 215 8.71 -14.12 -11.45
N ALA A 216 8.60 -14.30 -12.77
CA ALA A 216 9.37 -15.32 -13.48
C ALA A 216 10.88 -15.06 -13.52
N LYS A 217 11.32 -13.81 -13.25
CA LYS A 217 12.74 -13.47 -13.12
C LYS A 217 13.28 -13.72 -11.72
N TRP A 218 12.41 -13.75 -10.71
CA TRP A 218 12.82 -13.94 -9.33
C TRP A 218 13.46 -15.32 -9.16
N PRO A 219 14.49 -15.43 -8.29
CA PRO A 219 15.05 -16.73 -7.98
C PRO A 219 13.96 -17.59 -7.34
N HIS A 220 13.95 -18.88 -7.67
CA HIS A 220 13.19 -19.85 -6.90
C HIS A 220 13.85 -19.95 -5.52
N GLU A 221 13.26 -19.29 -4.52
CA GLU A 221 13.67 -19.46 -3.13
C GLU A 221 13.21 -20.83 -2.64
N ASP A 222 14.13 -21.59 -2.06
CA ASP A 222 13.78 -22.71 -1.21
C ASP A 222 13.03 -22.15 0.01
N ALA A 223 11.79 -22.59 0.21
CA ALA A 223 10.84 -22.05 1.19
C ALA A 223 11.34 -22.02 2.65
N ASP A 224 12.48 -22.64 2.94
CA ASP A 224 13.01 -22.87 4.28
C ASP A 224 14.09 -21.85 4.73
N THR A 225 14.51 -20.91 3.86
CA THR A 225 15.54 -19.94 4.25
C THR A 225 14.93 -18.71 4.93
N ILE A 226 14.81 -18.78 6.24
CA ILE A 226 14.40 -17.66 7.09
C ILE A 226 15.43 -16.51 6.99
N ASN A 227 14.97 -15.29 6.71
CA ASN A 227 15.82 -14.10 6.73
C ASN A 227 16.31 -13.85 8.18
N PRO A 228 17.64 -13.78 8.42
CA PRO A 228 18.19 -13.60 9.77
C PRO A 228 17.73 -12.32 10.47
N LEU A 229 17.38 -11.26 9.73
CA LEU A 229 16.83 -10.01 10.32
C LEU A 229 15.44 -10.19 10.92
N ILE A 230 14.66 -11.17 10.44
CA ILE A 230 13.35 -11.51 11.02
C ILE A 230 13.55 -12.21 12.37
N LEU A 231 14.59 -13.02 12.52
CA LEU A 231 14.89 -13.69 13.79
C LEU A 231 15.29 -12.68 14.87
N GLU A 232 16.07 -11.66 14.51
CA GLU A 232 16.55 -10.62 15.44
C GLU A 232 15.41 -9.70 15.93
N SER A 233 14.44 -9.37 15.07
CA SER A 233 13.29 -8.53 15.46
C SER A 233 12.28 -9.26 16.37
N MET A 234 12.16 -10.59 16.25
CA MET A 234 11.28 -11.41 17.09
C MET A 234 11.76 -11.50 18.55
N GLU A 235 13.07 -11.42 18.78
CA GLU A 235 13.64 -11.47 20.15
C GLU A 235 13.23 -10.23 20.96
N TRP A 236 12.97 -9.10 20.31
CA TRP A 236 12.53 -7.85 20.94
C TRP A 236 11.02 -7.80 21.23
N ALA A 237 10.19 -8.41 20.39
CA ALA A 237 8.73 -8.40 20.55
C ALA A 237 8.21 -9.34 21.67
N SER A 238 9.11 -10.14 22.26
CA SER A 238 8.77 -11.17 23.23
C SER A 238 8.78 -10.68 24.69
N ASP A 239 9.00 -9.39 24.96
CA ASP A 239 9.00 -8.83 26.33
C ASP A 239 7.56 -8.56 26.83
N PRO A 240 7.04 -9.38 27.76
CA PRO A 240 5.68 -9.26 28.27
C PRO A 240 5.45 -8.03 29.17
N ASN A 241 6.49 -7.25 29.48
CA ASN A 241 6.38 -6.04 30.31
C ASN A 241 6.24 -4.73 29.51
N SER A 242 6.08 -4.78 28.19
CA SER A 242 5.87 -3.57 27.37
C SER A 242 4.42 -3.08 27.42
N GLU A 243 4.00 -2.48 28.53
CA GLU A 243 2.68 -1.83 28.71
C GLU A 243 2.53 -0.48 27.97
N GLU A 244 3.45 -0.14 27.05
CA GLU A 244 3.58 1.20 26.45
C GLU A 244 3.12 1.26 24.99
N TYR A 245 1.92 0.77 24.66
CA TYR A 245 1.37 0.93 23.31
C TYR A 245 -0.07 1.46 23.37
N GLY A 246 -0.22 2.76 23.17
CA GLY A 246 -1.52 3.46 23.11
C GLY A 246 -2.27 3.22 21.79
N GLU A 247 -3.49 3.77 21.67
CA GLU A 247 -4.38 3.63 20.49
C GLU A 247 -3.77 4.12 19.15
N ASP A 248 -2.62 4.81 19.17
CA ASP A 248 -1.90 5.29 17.99
C ASP A 248 -0.70 4.38 17.59
N PHE A 249 -0.57 3.18 18.17
CA PHE A 249 0.52 2.27 17.84
C PHE A 249 0.38 1.71 16.41
N ASP A 250 1.30 2.14 15.55
CA ASP A 250 1.46 1.67 14.18
C ASP A 250 2.75 0.83 14.11
N PRO A 251 2.68 -0.49 14.33
CA PRO A 251 3.86 -1.34 14.37
C PRO A 251 4.63 -1.33 13.04
N VAL A 252 3.91 -1.16 11.93
CA VAL A 252 4.51 -1.03 10.59
C VAL A 252 5.24 0.30 10.48
N GLY A 253 4.58 1.41 10.85
CA GLY A 253 5.20 2.74 10.92
C GLY A 253 6.45 2.79 11.80
N ASP A 254 6.42 2.17 12.97
CA ASP A 254 7.55 2.13 13.91
C ASP A 254 8.72 1.30 13.37
N MET A 255 8.45 0.12 12.79
CA MET A 255 9.47 -0.69 12.11
C MET A 255 10.12 0.07 10.94
N LEU A 256 9.34 0.91 10.27
CA LEU A 256 9.79 1.71 9.13
C LEU A 256 10.36 3.08 9.54
N GLY A 257 10.30 3.43 10.83
CA GLY A 257 10.67 4.75 11.36
C GLY A 257 9.91 5.91 10.69
N VAL A 258 8.65 5.68 10.28
CA VAL A 258 7.78 6.66 9.64
C VAL A 258 6.75 7.14 10.67
N SER A 259 7.01 8.32 11.25
CA SER A 259 6.08 8.94 12.20
C SER A 259 4.71 9.21 11.54
N PRO A 260 3.59 8.96 12.23
CA PRO A 260 2.27 9.17 11.66
C PRO A 260 2.01 10.65 11.34
N THR A 261 1.59 10.94 10.11
CA THR A 261 0.97 12.23 9.79
C THR A 261 -0.41 12.24 10.46
N PRO A 262 -0.72 13.23 11.32
CA PRO A 262 -2.01 13.27 12.00
C PRO A 262 -3.14 13.34 10.98
N THR A 263 -4.02 12.34 11.00
CA THR A 263 -5.21 12.34 10.14
C THR A 263 -6.18 13.39 10.66
N PRO A 264 -6.63 14.37 9.84
CA PRO A 264 -7.57 15.38 10.30
C PRO A 264 -8.90 14.70 10.67
N LYS A 265 -9.20 14.62 11.97
CA LYS A 265 -10.48 14.08 12.46
C LYS A 265 -11.59 15.08 12.15
N PRO A 266 -12.70 14.67 11.51
CA PRO A 266 -13.84 15.54 11.33
C PRO A 266 -14.38 15.98 12.70
N GLU A 267 -14.46 17.29 12.91
CA GLU A 267 -14.96 17.87 14.17
C GLU A 267 -16.39 17.36 14.43
N LYS A 268 -16.63 16.72 15.58
CA LYS A 268 -17.97 16.30 15.98
C LYS A 268 -18.84 17.56 16.05
N LYS A 269 -19.84 17.66 15.17
CA LYS A 269 -20.84 18.75 15.22
C LYS A 269 -21.36 18.87 16.66
N PRO A 270 -21.38 20.08 17.25
CA PRO A 270 -21.91 20.26 18.60
C PRO A 270 -23.33 19.71 18.64
N ALA A 271 -23.58 18.79 19.57
CA ALA A 271 -24.89 18.21 19.79
C ALA A 271 -25.88 19.37 19.97
N LYS A 272 -26.91 19.43 19.11
CA LYS A 272 -27.98 20.42 19.22
C LYS A 272 -28.57 20.32 20.64
N SER A 273 -28.22 21.26 21.50
CA SER A 273 -28.79 21.38 22.84
C SER A 273 -30.30 21.48 22.71
N GLY A 274 -31.01 20.47 23.21
CA GLY A 274 -32.46 20.41 23.18
C GLY A 274 -33.06 21.66 23.82
N LYS A 275 -33.90 22.37 23.07
CA LYS A 275 -34.74 23.46 23.58
C LYS A 275 -35.55 22.94 24.78
N ALA A 276 -35.35 23.55 25.94
CA ALA A 276 -36.18 23.35 27.12
C ALA A 276 -37.64 23.70 26.78
N LYS A 277 -38.57 22.79 27.10
CA LYS A 277 -40.01 23.04 27.02
C LYS A 277 -40.40 24.10 28.05
N PRO A 278 -41.20 25.12 27.70
CA PRO A 278 -41.74 26.05 28.67
C PRO A 278 -42.80 25.33 29.53
N GLY A 279 -42.63 25.40 30.85
CA GLY A 279 -43.59 24.88 31.82
C GLY A 279 -44.92 25.63 31.72
N LYS A 280 -46.02 24.87 31.66
CA LYS A 280 -47.37 25.39 31.86
C LYS A 280 -47.55 25.73 33.33
N LYS A 281 -47.95 26.98 33.61
CA LYS A 281 -48.62 27.37 34.85
C LYS A 281 -50.11 27.10 34.72
#